data_AF-A0A851RH44-F1
#
_entry.id   AF-A0A851RH44-F1
#
_cell.length_a   1.000
_cell.length_b   1.000
_cell.length_c   1.000
_cell.angle_alpha   90.00
_cell.angle_beta   90.00
_cell.angle_gamma   90.00
#
_symmetry.space_group_name_H-M   'P 1'
#
loop_
_entity.id
_entity.type
_entity.pdbx_description
1 polymer ?
#
loop_
_entity_poly.entity_id
_entity_poly.type
_entity_poly.pdbx_seq_one_letter_code
_entity_poly.pdbx_strand_id
1 'polypeptide(L)'
;PENLLLASKCKGAAVKLADFGLAIEVQGDQQAWFGFAGTPGYLSPEVLRKEAYGKPVDIWACGVILYILLVGYPPFWDEDQHKLYQQIKAGAYDFPSPEWDTVTPEAKNLINQMLTINPAKRITAHEALKHPWVCQRSTVASMMHRQETVECLKKFNARRKLKGAILTTMLATRNFSAAKSLLNKKADGVKPQTNSTKGSAGVTSPKGTLPPTALEPQTTVIHNPADGTKESSDSTNTTIEDEDTKARKQEIIKITEQLIEAVNNGDFEAYA
;
A
#
# COMPACT_ATOMS: atom_id res chain seq x y z
N PRO A 1 1.86 -4.95 7.27
CA PRO A 1 1.20 -5.81 8.28
C PRO A 1 0.21 -6.81 7.68
N GLU A 2 -0.41 -6.42 6.57
CA GLU A 2 -1.35 -7.14 5.72
C GLU A 2 -0.88 -8.55 5.35
N ASN A 3 0.42 -8.72 5.17
CA ASN A 3 1.03 -9.96 4.71
C ASN A 3 1.35 -10.94 5.85
N LEU A 4 1.00 -10.62 7.10
CA LEU A 4 1.17 -11.49 8.27
C LEU A 4 -0.20 -11.99 8.75
N LEU A 5 -0.47 -13.28 8.52
CA LEU A 5 -1.75 -13.92 8.84
C LEU A 5 -1.58 -14.96 9.94
N LEU A 6 -2.65 -15.24 10.70
CA LEU A 6 -2.70 -16.38 11.61
C LEU A 6 -3.27 -17.59 10.88
N ALA A 7 -2.64 -18.76 11.04
CA ALA A 7 -3.05 -20.00 10.39
C ALA A 7 -4.47 -20.45 10.77
N SER A 8 -4.95 -20.08 11.95
CA SER A 8 -6.30 -20.35 12.43
C SER A 8 -6.68 -19.38 13.56
N LYS A 9 -7.92 -19.48 14.06
CA LYS A 9 -8.39 -18.76 15.25
C LYS A 9 -7.99 -19.43 16.57
N CYS A 10 -7.32 -20.58 16.52
CA CYS A 10 -6.94 -21.33 17.73
C CYS A 10 -5.83 -20.62 18.51
N LYS A 11 -5.83 -20.78 19.83
CA LYS A 11 -4.73 -20.27 20.68
C LYS A 11 -3.41 -20.93 20.26
N GLY A 12 -2.38 -20.11 20.06
CA GLY A 12 -1.06 -20.59 19.63
C GLY A 12 -0.96 -20.88 18.12
N ALA A 13 -1.91 -20.42 17.30
CA ALA A 13 -1.80 -20.54 15.84
C ALA A 13 -0.51 -19.89 15.32
N ALA A 14 0.14 -20.58 14.38
CA ALA A 14 1.35 -20.08 13.72
C ALA A 14 1.04 -18.83 12.88
N VAL A 15 2.00 -17.89 12.85
CA VAL A 15 2.00 -16.77 11.90
C VAL A 15 2.48 -17.30 10.54
N LYS A 16 1.83 -16.86 9.46
CA LYS A 16 2.17 -17.19 8.08
C LYS A 16 2.34 -15.93 7.26
N LEU A 17 3.39 -15.90 6.45
CA LEU A 17 3.57 -14.90 5.40
C LEU A 17 2.61 -15.20 4.24
N ALA A 18 1.99 -14.18 3.70
CA ALA A 18 1.11 -14.23 2.54
C ALA A 18 1.47 -13.14 1.53
N ASP A 19 0.93 -13.27 0.32
CA ASP A 19 1.10 -12.33 -0.79
C ASP A 19 2.56 -12.12 -1.22
N PHE A 20 2.94 -12.86 -2.26
CA PHE A 20 4.25 -12.80 -2.90
C PHE A 20 4.19 -12.10 -4.27
N GLY A 21 3.16 -11.28 -4.54
CA GLY A 21 2.98 -10.61 -5.83
C GLY A 21 4.10 -9.64 -6.22
N LEU A 22 4.87 -9.16 -5.24
CA LEU A 22 6.07 -8.34 -5.43
C LEU A 22 7.38 -9.09 -5.14
N ALA A 23 7.32 -10.40 -4.91
CA ALA A 23 8.51 -11.19 -4.64
C ALA A 23 9.39 -11.30 -5.89
N ILE A 24 10.69 -11.34 -5.68
CA ILE A 24 11.70 -11.47 -6.73
C ILE A 24 12.63 -12.65 -6.42
N GLU A 25 13.14 -13.28 -7.48
CA GLU A 25 14.19 -14.28 -7.34
C GLU A 25 15.56 -13.61 -7.40
N VAL A 26 16.42 -13.93 -6.43
CA VAL A 26 17.80 -13.43 -6.34
C VAL A 26 18.76 -14.61 -6.37
N GLN A 27 19.81 -14.52 -7.20
CA GLN A 27 20.83 -15.56 -7.27
C GLN A 27 21.86 -15.40 -6.16
N GLY A 28 21.86 -16.31 -5.18
CA GLY A 28 22.80 -16.25 -4.06
C GLY A 28 22.68 -14.94 -3.28
N ASP A 29 23.79 -14.21 -3.16
CA ASP A 29 23.86 -12.89 -2.51
C ASP A 29 24.06 -11.74 -3.52
N GLN A 30 23.80 -12.00 -4.80
CA GLN A 30 23.86 -10.96 -5.81
C GLN A 30 22.80 -9.88 -5.54
N GLN A 31 23.21 -8.63 -5.70
CA GLN A 31 22.34 -7.47 -5.63
C GLN A 31 22.18 -6.87 -7.03
N ALA A 32 20.97 -6.45 -7.36
CA ALA A 32 20.65 -5.78 -8.60
C ALA A 32 19.57 -4.73 -8.38
N TRP A 33 19.31 -3.92 -9.41
CA TRP A 33 18.18 -3.01 -9.41
C TRP A 33 16.94 -3.75 -9.93
N PHE A 34 16.01 -4.09 -9.02
CA PHE A 34 14.76 -4.79 -9.38
C PHE A 34 13.55 -3.85 -9.52
N GLY A 35 13.79 -2.53 -9.51
CA GLY A 35 12.75 -1.51 -9.65
C GLY A 35 12.34 -0.86 -8.34
N PHE A 36 11.42 0.09 -8.43
CA PHE A 36 10.85 0.78 -7.27
C PHE A 36 9.50 0.15 -6.93
N ALA A 37 9.47 -0.72 -5.91
CA ALA A 37 8.27 -1.42 -5.48
C ALA A 37 8.23 -1.57 -3.95
N GLY A 38 7.03 -1.55 -3.38
CA GLY A 38 6.78 -1.71 -1.95
C GLY A 38 5.86 -0.65 -1.37
N THR A 39 5.51 -0.82 -0.09
CA THR A 39 4.66 0.13 0.63
C THR A 39 5.53 1.24 1.24
N PRO A 40 5.24 2.54 1.03
CA PRO A 40 6.13 3.66 1.38
C PRO A 40 6.81 3.60 2.76
N GLY A 41 6.05 3.31 3.83
CA GLY A 41 6.58 3.27 5.20
C GLY A 41 7.46 2.05 5.54
N TYR A 42 7.58 1.09 4.63
CA TYR A 42 8.40 -0.13 4.79
C TYR A 42 9.56 -0.21 3.79
N LEU A 43 9.67 0.76 2.87
CA LEU A 43 10.76 0.82 1.90
C LEU A 43 12.09 1.04 2.62
N SER A 44 13.13 0.35 2.17
CA SER A 44 14.48 0.52 2.72
C SER A 44 15.22 1.71 2.07
N PRO A 45 16.27 2.25 2.72
CA PRO A 45 17.02 3.40 2.21
C PRO A 45 17.62 3.16 0.82
N GLU A 46 18.19 1.98 0.58
CA GLU A 46 18.82 1.61 -0.69
C GLU A 46 17.82 1.59 -1.87
N VAL A 47 16.57 1.13 -1.65
CA VAL A 47 15.51 1.20 -2.67
C VAL A 47 15.17 2.66 -3.00
N LEU A 48 15.04 3.51 -1.97
CA LEU A 48 14.76 4.94 -2.15
C LEU A 48 15.91 5.71 -2.81
N ARG A 49 17.16 5.26 -2.64
CA ARG A 49 18.35 5.81 -3.30
C ARG A 49 18.57 5.28 -4.72
N LYS A 50 17.73 4.34 -5.16
CA LYS A 50 17.87 3.65 -6.45
C LYS A 50 19.17 2.85 -6.58
N GLU A 51 19.63 2.30 -5.46
CA GLU A 51 20.82 1.46 -5.38
C GLU A 51 20.46 0.00 -5.66
N ALA A 52 21.45 -0.81 -6.06
CA ALA A 52 21.25 -2.25 -6.13
C ALA A 52 20.88 -2.80 -4.74
N TYR A 53 19.93 -3.74 -4.70
CA TYR A 53 19.44 -4.29 -3.45
C TYR A 53 19.21 -5.80 -3.56
N GLY A 54 18.86 -6.43 -2.44
CA GLY A 54 18.59 -7.86 -2.32
C GLY A 54 17.95 -8.18 -0.97
N LYS A 55 18.23 -9.36 -0.41
CA LYS A 55 17.67 -9.86 0.86
C LYS A 55 17.61 -8.83 2.03
N PRO A 56 18.58 -7.91 2.22
CA PRO A 56 18.53 -6.98 3.35
C PRO A 56 17.30 -6.04 3.39
N VAL A 57 16.61 -5.82 2.27
CA VAL A 57 15.39 -4.98 2.23
C VAL A 57 14.28 -5.55 3.12
N ASP A 58 14.17 -6.88 3.19
CA ASP A 58 13.18 -7.56 4.03
C ASP A 58 13.49 -7.37 5.52
N ILE A 59 14.77 -7.31 5.88
CA ILE A 59 15.17 -7.09 7.28
C ILE A 59 14.81 -5.67 7.73
N TRP A 60 14.94 -4.68 6.85
CA TRP A 60 14.49 -3.32 7.14
C TRP A 60 12.99 -3.30 7.44
N ALA A 61 12.18 -3.93 6.59
CA ALA A 61 10.74 -4.05 6.79
C ALA A 61 10.40 -4.79 8.10
N CYS A 62 11.14 -5.84 8.46
CA CYS A 62 11.02 -6.52 9.75
C CYS A 62 11.31 -5.58 10.94
N GLY A 63 12.31 -4.69 10.83
CA GLY A 63 12.59 -3.68 11.85
C GLY A 63 11.44 -2.71 12.05
N VAL A 64 10.83 -2.24 10.95
CA VAL A 64 9.63 -1.39 10.99
C VAL A 64 8.45 -2.12 11.65
N ILE A 65 8.22 -3.38 11.29
CA ILE A 65 7.15 -4.21 11.87
C ILE A 65 7.39 -4.44 13.36
N LEU A 66 8.62 -4.77 13.76
CA LEU A 66 8.98 -5.00 15.15
C LEU A 66 8.74 -3.74 16.00
N TYR A 67 9.12 -2.56 15.50
CA TYR A 67 8.84 -1.29 16.15
C TYR A 67 7.33 -1.12 16.39
N ILE A 68 6.50 -1.31 15.36
CA ILE A 68 5.03 -1.21 15.45
C ILE A 68 4.45 -2.24 16.43
N LEU A 69 5.00 -3.46 16.48
CA LEU A 69 4.52 -4.49 17.41
C LEU A 69 4.76 -4.14 18.89
N LEU A 70 5.80 -3.34 19.19
CA LEU A 70 6.14 -2.95 20.56
C LEU A 70 5.34 -1.74 21.05
N VAL A 71 5.05 -0.76 20.20
CA VAL A 71 4.43 0.51 20.63
C VAL A 71 3.18 0.93 19.83
N GLY A 72 2.84 0.24 18.75
CA GLY A 72 1.60 0.44 18.01
C GLY A 72 1.61 1.58 16.98
N TYR A 73 2.73 2.28 16.79
CA TYR A 73 2.92 3.32 15.76
C TYR A 73 4.22 3.08 14.97
N PRO A 74 4.34 3.58 13.71
CA PRO A 74 5.51 3.36 12.88
C PRO A 74 6.71 4.24 13.27
N PRO A 75 7.96 3.79 13.02
CA PRO A 75 9.18 4.57 13.27
C PRO A 75 9.37 5.74 12.30
N PHE A 76 8.79 5.64 11.09
CA PHE A 76 8.85 6.68 10.06
C PHE A 76 7.44 7.04 9.65
N TRP A 77 7.09 8.32 9.74
CA TRP A 77 5.80 8.80 9.30
C TRP A 77 5.85 10.29 8.98
N ASP A 78 5.24 10.64 7.86
CA ASP A 78 4.94 12.01 7.49
C ASP A 78 3.72 11.99 6.56
N GLU A 79 2.99 13.10 6.48
CA GLU A 79 1.92 13.28 5.49
C GLU A 79 2.50 13.57 4.10
N ASP A 80 3.63 14.26 4.07
CA ASP A 80 4.42 14.49 2.86
C ASP A 80 5.31 13.27 2.59
N GLN A 81 5.01 12.58 1.49
CA GLN A 81 5.77 11.41 1.06
C GLN A 81 7.26 11.72 0.84
N HIS A 82 7.61 12.93 0.40
CA HIS A 82 9.00 13.32 0.20
C HIS A 82 9.74 13.40 1.53
N LYS A 83 9.11 13.99 2.56
CA LYS A 83 9.67 14.05 3.91
C LYS A 83 9.80 12.67 4.55
N LEU A 84 8.78 11.81 4.38
CA LEU A 84 8.86 10.41 4.79
C LEU A 84 10.08 9.71 4.18
N TYR A 85 10.30 9.87 2.88
CA TYR A 85 11.47 9.29 2.21
C TYR A 85 12.80 9.87 2.70
N GLN A 86 12.83 11.15 3.07
CA GLN A 86 14.01 11.75 3.69
C GLN A 86 14.29 11.15 5.07
N GLN A 87 13.27 10.98 5.92
CA GLN A 87 13.40 10.32 7.23
C GLN A 87 13.96 8.90 7.09
N ILE A 88 13.38 8.09 6.19
CA ILE A 88 13.84 6.72 5.93
C ILE A 88 15.30 6.71 5.45
N LYS A 89 15.64 7.54 4.46
CA LYS A 89 17.02 7.62 3.93
C LYS A 89 18.03 8.08 4.98
N ALA A 90 17.62 8.89 5.94
CA ALA A 90 18.45 9.34 7.05
C ALA A 90 18.48 8.35 8.23
N GLY A 91 17.62 7.32 8.23
CA GLY A 91 17.41 6.46 9.40
C GLY A 91 16.94 7.25 10.62
N ALA A 92 16.17 8.32 10.40
CA ALA A 92 15.70 9.22 11.45
C ALA A 92 14.46 8.64 12.14
N TYR A 93 14.68 7.86 13.18
CA TYR A 93 13.68 7.38 14.14
C TYR A 93 14.27 7.45 15.55
N ASP A 94 13.39 7.43 16.54
CA ASP A 94 13.76 7.47 17.96
C ASP A 94 12.90 6.52 18.80
N PHE A 95 13.15 6.52 20.11
CA PHE A 95 12.43 5.72 21.09
C PHE A 95 11.85 6.66 22.16
N PRO A 96 10.78 7.40 21.84
CA PRO A 96 10.27 8.48 22.69
C PRO A 96 9.67 7.95 24.00
N SER A 97 9.81 8.74 25.04
CA SER A 97 9.12 8.51 26.32
C SER A 97 7.67 9.00 26.25
N PRO A 98 6.74 8.39 27.01
CA PRO A 98 6.97 7.32 27.99
C PRO A 98 6.92 5.89 27.41
N GLU A 99 6.40 5.71 26.18
CA GLU A 99 6.02 4.39 25.66
C GLU A 99 7.23 3.46 25.46
N TRP A 100 8.43 4.01 25.30
CA TRP A 100 9.66 3.22 25.15
C TRP A 100 10.44 3.02 26.45
N ASP A 101 10.08 3.68 27.55
CA ASP A 101 10.86 3.63 28.80
C ASP A 101 10.88 2.23 29.40
N THR A 102 9.79 1.51 29.26
CA THR A 102 9.62 0.14 29.75
C THR A 102 9.90 -0.94 28.69
N VAL A 103 10.34 -0.54 27.48
CA VAL A 103 10.81 -1.47 26.45
C VAL A 103 12.27 -1.81 26.69
N THR A 104 12.60 -3.11 26.67
CA THR A 104 13.94 -3.57 27.07
C THR A 104 15.04 -3.05 26.13
N PRO A 105 16.25 -2.80 26.64
CA PRO A 105 17.38 -2.36 25.81
C PRO A 105 17.69 -3.32 24.65
N GLU A 106 17.49 -4.62 24.83
CA GLU A 106 17.74 -5.64 23.81
C GLU A 106 16.72 -5.58 22.68
N ALA A 107 15.47 -5.21 22.97
CA ALA A 107 14.46 -4.97 21.94
C ALA A 107 14.86 -3.77 21.06
N LYS A 108 15.25 -2.66 21.70
CA LYS A 108 15.74 -1.45 21.03
C LYS A 108 17.00 -1.76 20.22
N ASN A 109 17.92 -2.55 20.77
CA ASN A 109 19.14 -2.97 20.10
C ASN A 109 18.86 -3.79 18.84
N LEU A 110 17.93 -4.75 18.89
CA LEU A 110 17.53 -5.52 17.71
C LEU A 110 16.92 -4.61 16.63
N ILE A 111 16.06 -3.67 17.01
CA ILE A 111 15.52 -2.66 16.08
C ILE A 111 16.64 -1.86 15.44
N ASN A 112 17.63 -1.38 16.22
CA ASN A 112 18.77 -0.65 15.69
C ASN A 112 19.57 -1.46 14.66
N GLN A 113 19.76 -2.75 14.92
CA GLN A 113 20.47 -3.65 14.01
C GLN A 113 19.66 -3.93 12.72
N MET A 114 18.32 -3.99 12.79
CA MET A 114 17.44 -4.15 11.62
C MET A 114 17.29 -2.86 10.80
N LEU A 115 17.18 -1.70 11.48
CA LEU A 115 17.05 -0.38 10.87
C LEU A 115 18.41 0.29 10.62
N THR A 116 19.45 -0.51 10.40
CA THR A 116 20.77 -0.03 9.99
C THR A 116 20.73 0.38 8.52
N ILE A 117 21.15 1.63 8.26
CA ILE A 117 21.04 2.26 6.93
C ILE A 117 21.87 1.54 5.88
N ASN A 118 23.10 1.16 6.23
CA ASN A 118 23.98 0.43 5.31
C ASN A 118 23.55 -1.06 5.26
N PRO A 119 23.05 -1.57 4.13
CA PRO A 119 22.56 -2.94 4.04
C PRO A 119 23.64 -4.00 4.29
N ALA A 120 24.91 -3.69 4.04
CA ALA A 120 26.03 -4.61 4.32
C ALA A 120 26.37 -4.72 5.82
N LYS A 121 25.91 -3.76 6.64
CA LYS A 121 26.06 -3.78 8.10
C LYS A 121 24.76 -4.15 8.82
N ARG A 122 23.66 -4.26 8.08
CA ARG A 122 22.35 -4.61 8.62
C ARG A 122 22.37 -6.09 9.00
N ILE A 123 21.82 -6.41 10.16
CA ILE A 123 21.74 -7.80 10.64
C ILE A 123 21.03 -8.68 9.61
N THR A 124 21.45 -9.93 9.47
CA THR A 124 20.76 -10.91 8.63
C THR A 124 19.60 -11.57 9.38
N ALA A 125 18.67 -12.21 8.66
CA ALA A 125 17.60 -12.99 9.31
C ALA A 125 18.16 -14.08 10.25
N HIS A 126 19.26 -14.73 9.84
CA HIS A 126 19.88 -15.81 10.62
C HIS A 126 20.50 -15.30 11.92
N GLU A 127 21.15 -14.13 11.87
CA GLU A 127 21.71 -13.46 13.06
C GLU A 127 20.59 -12.92 13.97
N ALA A 128 19.54 -12.35 13.40
CA ALA A 128 18.39 -11.84 14.15
C ALA A 128 17.69 -12.94 14.96
N LEU A 129 17.57 -14.15 14.41
CA LEU A 129 17.03 -15.31 15.14
C LEU A 129 17.90 -15.76 16.32
N LYS A 130 19.20 -15.45 16.29
CA LYS A 130 20.15 -15.73 17.38
C LYS A 130 20.26 -14.57 18.38
N HIS A 131 19.63 -13.43 18.10
CA HIS A 131 19.68 -12.28 18.99
C HIS A 131 19.06 -12.63 20.37
N PRO A 132 19.65 -12.22 21.51
CA PRO A 132 19.17 -12.59 22.85
C PRO A 132 17.68 -12.31 23.09
N TRP A 133 17.18 -11.19 22.58
CA TRP A 133 15.76 -10.83 22.68
C TRP A 133 14.82 -11.88 22.04
N VAL A 134 15.29 -12.60 21.01
CA VAL A 134 14.54 -13.64 20.31
C VAL A 134 14.79 -15.01 20.93
N CYS A 135 16.06 -15.43 21.04
CA CYS A 135 16.42 -16.80 21.42
C CYS A 135 16.40 -17.04 22.95
N GLN A 136 16.50 -15.98 23.76
CA GLN A 136 16.46 -16.02 25.23
C GLN A 136 15.26 -15.25 25.77
N ARG A 137 14.12 -15.34 25.05
CA ARG A 137 12.92 -14.55 25.32
C ARG A 137 12.44 -14.62 26.78
N SER A 138 12.53 -15.79 27.42
CA SER A 138 12.07 -15.99 28.80
C SER A 138 12.84 -15.19 29.85
N THR A 139 14.07 -14.78 29.55
CA THR A 139 14.93 -14.03 30.47
C THR A 139 15.13 -12.59 30.04
N VAL A 140 15.08 -12.30 28.74
CA VAL A 140 15.44 -11.00 28.16
C VAL A 140 14.22 -10.14 27.79
N ALA A 141 13.14 -10.76 27.33
CA ALA A 141 11.95 -9.99 26.92
C ALA A 141 11.07 -9.66 28.13
N SER A 142 10.55 -8.43 28.19
CA SER A 142 9.61 -8.03 29.24
C SER A 142 8.31 -8.85 29.18
N MET A 143 7.82 -9.27 30.34
CA MET A 143 6.52 -9.93 30.51
C MET A 143 5.39 -8.95 30.86
N MET A 144 5.67 -7.65 30.94
CA MET A 144 4.66 -6.64 31.26
C MET A 144 3.61 -6.54 30.16
N HIS A 145 2.34 -6.58 30.56
CA HIS A 145 1.25 -6.26 29.65
C HIS A 145 1.28 -4.77 29.31
N ARG A 146 1.23 -4.44 28.01
CA ARG A 146 1.28 -3.06 27.50
C ARG A 146 -0.06 -2.65 26.91
N GLN A 147 -0.94 -2.13 27.76
CA GLN A 147 -2.29 -1.75 27.35
C GLN A 147 -2.30 -0.60 26.31
N GLU A 148 -1.44 0.41 26.51
CA GLU A 148 -1.27 1.54 25.59
C GLU A 148 -0.88 1.08 24.17
N THR A 149 0.05 0.11 24.07
CA THR A 149 0.43 -0.50 22.78
C THR A 149 -0.79 -1.11 22.07
N VAL A 150 -1.66 -1.81 22.81
CA VAL A 150 -2.86 -2.44 22.23
C VAL A 150 -3.82 -1.37 21.68
N GLU A 151 -4.01 -0.27 22.40
CA GLU A 151 -4.88 0.84 21.99
C GLU A 151 -4.33 1.59 20.78
N CYS A 152 -3.03 1.89 20.77
CA CYS A 152 -2.35 2.47 19.61
C CYS A 152 -2.46 1.56 18.39
N LEU A 153 -2.28 0.25 18.56
CA LEU A 153 -2.38 -0.72 17.46
C LEU A 153 -3.80 -0.82 16.89
N LYS A 154 -4.85 -0.68 17.73
CA LYS A 154 -6.24 -0.58 17.27
C LYS A 154 -6.44 0.65 16.38
N LYS A 155 -5.99 1.84 16.84
CA LYS A 155 -6.06 3.09 16.07
C LYS A 155 -5.29 2.99 14.74
N PHE A 156 -4.08 2.44 14.78
CA PHE A 156 -3.26 2.20 13.60
C PHE A 156 -3.97 1.31 12.58
N ASN A 157 -4.55 0.20 13.04
CA ASN A 157 -5.29 -0.71 12.17
C ASN A 157 -6.55 -0.07 11.58
N ALA A 158 -7.29 0.73 12.35
CA ALA A 158 -8.44 1.47 11.86
C ALA A 158 -8.05 2.47 10.77
N ARG A 159 -7.05 3.32 11.04
CA ARG A 159 -6.53 4.31 10.08
C ARG A 159 -6.08 3.66 8.77
N ARG A 160 -5.37 2.53 8.88
CA ARG A 160 -4.88 1.76 7.72
C ARG A 160 -6.01 1.17 6.89
N LYS A 161 -7.00 0.54 7.53
CA LYS A 161 -8.18 -0.01 6.84
C LYS A 161 -8.98 1.10 6.14
N LEU A 162 -9.16 2.25 6.78
CA LEU A 162 -9.85 3.41 6.18
C LEU A 162 -9.14 3.91 4.92
N LYS A 163 -7.82 4.10 4.98
CA LYS A 163 -7.02 4.50 3.81
C LYS A 163 -7.17 3.50 2.65
N GLY A 164 -7.15 2.20 2.95
CA GLY A 164 -7.37 1.15 1.94
C GLY A 164 -8.77 1.17 1.32
N ALA A 165 -9.80 1.40 2.15
CA ALA A 165 -11.18 1.52 1.67
C ALA A 165 -11.38 2.73 0.75
N ILE A 166 -10.85 3.90 1.13
CA ILE A 166 -10.92 5.12 0.29
C ILE A 166 -10.27 4.87 -1.08
N LEU A 167 -9.08 4.27 -1.11
CA LEU A 167 -8.41 3.95 -2.37
C LEU A 167 -9.24 3.00 -3.24
N THR A 168 -9.87 2.00 -2.63
CA THR A 168 -10.77 1.06 -3.32
C THR A 168 -11.95 1.79 -3.93
N THR A 169 -12.58 2.71 -3.19
CA THR A 169 -13.69 3.55 -3.69
C THR A 169 -13.25 4.46 -4.83
N MET A 170 -12.07 5.08 -4.75
CA MET A 170 -11.52 5.90 -5.84
C MET A 170 -11.30 5.08 -7.11
N LEU A 171 -10.75 3.86 -6.98
CA LEU A 171 -10.54 2.95 -8.11
C LEU A 171 -11.86 2.48 -8.73
N ALA A 172 -12.83 2.09 -7.91
CA ALA A 172 -14.16 1.71 -8.36
C ALA A 172 -14.86 2.85 -9.10
N THR A 173 -14.76 4.09 -8.58
CA THR A 173 -15.33 5.28 -9.21
C THR A 173 -14.66 5.57 -10.56
N ARG A 174 -13.33 5.42 -10.67
CA ARG A 174 -12.61 5.60 -11.94
C ARG A 174 -13.00 4.54 -12.97
N ASN A 175 -13.08 3.28 -12.57
CA ASN A 175 -13.50 2.17 -13.45
C ASN A 175 -14.95 2.34 -13.91
N PHE A 176 -15.84 2.79 -13.02
CA PHE A 176 -17.23 3.09 -13.37
C PHE A 176 -17.35 4.27 -14.33
N SER A 177 -16.60 5.36 -14.11
CA SER A 177 -16.54 6.49 -15.03
C SER A 177 -16.00 6.10 -16.41
N ALA A 178 -14.99 5.22 -16.46
CA ALA A 178 -14.47 4.67 -17.71
C ALA A 178 -15.51 3.77 -18.42
N ALA A 179 -16.21 2.91 -17.67
CA ALA A 179 -17.28 2.06 -18.20
C ALA A 179 -18.48 2.89 -18.71
N LYS A 180 -18.88 3.95 -17.99
CA LYS A 180 -19.95 4.88 -18.40
C LYS A 180 -19.53 5.69 -19.63
N SER A 181 -18.26 6.08 -19.74
CA SER A 181 -17.71 6.70 -20.97
C SER A 181 -17.78 5.77 -22.18
N LEU A 182 -17.46 4.48 -22.02
CA LEU A 182 -17.58 3.48 -23.08
C LEU A 182 -19.03 3.18 -23.47
N LEU A 183 -19.96 3.21 -22.51
CA LEU A 183 -21.40 3.07 -22.77
C LEU A 183 -21.97 4.30 -23.49
N ASN A 184 -21.60 5.51 -23.06
CA ASN A 184 -22.03 6.74 -23.74
C ASN A 184 -21.45 6.84 -25.16
N LYS A 185 -20.22 6.36 -25.40
CA LYS A 185 -19.62 6.32 -26.74
C LYS A 185 -20.28 5.31 -27.69
N LYS A 186 -21.03 4.33 -27.17
CA LYS A 186 -21.90 3.42 -27.96
C LYS A 186 -23.28 4.00 -28.25
N ALA A 187 -23.70 5.07 -27.57
CA ALA A 187 -25.01 5.69 -27.79
C ALA A 187 -25.03 6.76 -28.91
N ASP A 188 -23.87 7.30 -29.30
CA ASP A 188 -23.75 8.33 -30.36
C ASP A 188 -23.53 7.75 -31.77
N GLY A 189 -24.24 6.66 -32.09
CA GLY A 189 -23.95 5.86 -33.29
C GLY A 189 -25.16 5.39 -34.09
N VAL A 190 -26.30 6.09 -34.12
CA VAL A 190 -27.34 5.83 -35.16
C VAL A 190 -28.12 7.11 -35.51
N LYS A 191 -27.80 7.72 -36.66
CA LYS A 191 -28.80 8.41 -37.50
C LYS A 191 -29.02 7.55 -38.75
N PRO A 192 -30.25 7.16 -39.11
CA PRO A 192 -30.50 6.42 -40.33
C PRO A 192 -30.53 7.40 -41.51
N GLN A 193 -29.68 7.19 -42.51
CA GLN A 193 -29.86 7.82 -43.82
C GLN A 193 -29.76 6.78 -44.92
N THR A 194 -30.90 6.59 -45.57
CA THR A 194 -31.21 5.72 -46.71
C THR A 194 -30.67 6.30 -48.02
N ASN A 195 -29.99 5.49 -48.86
CA ASN A 195 -30.41 5.18 -50.24
C ASN A 195 -29.38 4.33 -51.02
N SER A 196 -29.93 3.45 -51.86
CA SER A 196 -29.35 2.47 -52.81
C SER A 196 -28.24 3.02 -53.73
N THR A 197 -27.34 2.25 -54.36
CA THR A 197 -27.62 1.12 -55.29
C THR A 197 -26.33 0.39 -55.75
N LYS A 198 -26.41 -0.96 -55.83
CA LYS A 198 -25.69 -1.95 -56.69
C LYS A 198 -24.15 -1.99 -56.78
N GLY A 199 -23.60 -3.19 -56.49
CA GLY A 199 -22.89 -3.97 -57.51
C GLY A 199 -21.57 -4.68 -57.11
N SER A 200 -21.68 -6.01 -56.97
CA SER A 200 -20.68 -7.05 -57.31
C SER A 200 -19.52 -7.42 -56.37
N ALA A 201 -19.68 -8.64 -55.84
CA ALA A 201 -18.74 -9.72 -55.49
C ALA A 201 -17.23 -9.58 -55.77
N GLY A 202 -16.43 -10.00 -54.79
CA GLY A 202 -15.01 -10.32 -54.91
C GLY A 202 -14.45 -10.94 -53.62
N VAL A 203 -14.30 -12.26 -53.62
CA VAL A 203 -13.74 -13.13 -52.58
C VAL A 203 -12.24 -12.88 -52.39
N THR A 204 -11.74 -12.85 -51.14
CA THR A 204 -10.51 -13.54 -50.68
C THR A 204 -10.31 -13.42 -49.15
N SER A 205 -10.15 -14.56 -48.47
CA SER A 205 -9.57 -14.71 -47.12
C SER A 205 -8.01 -14.69 -47.22
N PRO A 206 -7.18 -14.58 -46.15
CA PRO A 206 -7.22 -15.48 -44.98
C PRO A 206 -6.69 -14.99 -43.59
N LYS A 207 -6.96 -15.84 -42.59
CA LYS A 207 -6.15 -16.22 -41.40
C LYS A 207 -6.05 -15.29 -40.17
N GLY A 208 -6.33 -15.88 -39.00
CA GLY A 208 -5.83 -15.41 -37.70
C GLY A 208 -6.61 -15.98 -36.50
N THR A 209 -6.12 -17.09 -35.95
CA THR A 209 -6.65 -17.79 -34.76
C THR A 209 -6.24 -17.09 -33.46
N LEU A 210 -7.15 -16.90 -32.49
CA LEU A 210 -6.85 -16.50 -31.11
C LEU A 210 -7.77 -17.23 -30.12
N PRO A 211 -7.26 -17.87 -29.04
CA PRO A 211 -8.06 -18.22 -27.86
C PRO A 211 -8.00 -17.10 -26.79
N PRO A 212 -8.95 -17.04 -25.84
CA PRO A 212 -9.06 -15.94 -24.88
C PRO A 212 -8.12 -16.14 -23.68
N THR A 213 -7.31 -15.12 -23.39
CA THR A 213 -6.51 -15.01 -22.17
C THR A 213 -7.34 -14.48 -21.01
N ALA A 214 -7.28 -15.20 -19.89
CA ALA A 214 -7.79 -14.79 -18.58
C ALA A 214 -7.17 -13.47 -18.12
N LEU A 215 -8.01 -12.55 -17.62
CA LEU A 215 -7.60 -11.27 -17.06
C LEU A 215 -7.60 -11.37 -15.52
N GLU A 216 -6.41 -11.45 -14.94
CA GLU A 216 -6.18 -11.08 -13.54
C GLU A 216 -5.83 -9.57 -13.47
N PRO A 217 -6.31 -8.83 -12.46
CA PRO A 217 -6.07 -7.40 -12.36
C PRO A 217 -4.66 -7.12 -11.81
N GLN A 218 -3.74 -6.71 -12.67
CA GLN A 218 -2.45 -6.14 -12.25
C GLN A 218 -2.61 -4.66 -11.83
N THR A 219 -2.18 -4.34 -10.61
CA THR A 219 -2.00 -2.97 -10.11
C THR A 219 -0.76 -2.35 -10.74
N THR A 220 -0.95 -1.50 -11.76
CA THR A 220 0.12 -0.71 -12.38
C THR A 220 0.16 0.71 -11.82
N VAL A 221 1.32 1.10 -11.29
CA VAL A 221 1.67 2.47 -10.87
C VAL A 221 2.08 3.25 -12.13
N ILE A 222 1.34 4.32 -12.47
CA ILE A 222 1.59 5.16 -13.64
C ILE A 222 2.67 6.20 -13.31
N HIS A 223 3.74 6.25 -14.11
CA HIS A 223 4.72 7.34 -14.14
C HIS A 223 4.19 8.53 -14.96
N ASN A 224 4.29 9.75 -14.42
CA ASN A 224 4.17 10.98 -15.19
C ASN A 224 5.59 11.53 -15.48
N PRO A 225 5.96 11.85 -16.73
CA PRO A 225 7.09 12.72 -17.00
C PRO A 225 6.66 14.19 -16.94
N ALA A 226 7.48 15.02 -16.31
CA ALA A 226 7.39 16.48 -16.35
C ALA A 226 7.97 17.00 -17.67
N ASP A 227 7.28 17.92 -18.34
CA ASP A 227 7.74 19.28 -18.72
C ASP A 227 6.79 19.90 -19.77
N GLY A 228 6.66 21.23 -19.77
CA GLY A 228 6.14 22.00 -20.92
C GLY A 228 4.85 22.81 -20.70
N THR A 229 5.03 24.03 -20.18
CA THR A 229 4.06 25.14 -20.14
C THR A 229 3.49 25.44 -21.54
N LYS A 230 2.16 25.42 -21.69
CA LYS A 230 1.43 26.20 -22.73
C LYS A 230 0.05 26.57 -22.20
N GLU A 231 -0.15 27.85 -21.96
CA GLU A 231 -1.44 28.48 -21.72
C GLU A 231 -2.37 28.26 -22.92
N SER A 232 -3.63 27.90 -22.66
CA SER A 232 -4.72 28.10 -23.63
C SER A 232 -6.09 28.08 -22.94
N SER A 233 -6.65 29.29 -22.85
CA SER A 233 -8.06 29.68 -22.97
C SER A 233 -9.15 28.92 -22.19
N ASP A 234 -9.78 29.68 -21.29
CA ASP A 234 -11.09 29.43 -20.69
C ASP A 234 -12.09 28.83 -21.69
N SER A 235 -12.58 27.63 -21.37
CA SER A 235 -13.76 27.05 -21.98
C SER A 235 -14.72 26.66 -20.86
N THR A 236 -15.70 27.51 -20.61
CA THR A 236 -16.81 27.30 -19.70
C THR A 236 -17.67 26.14 -20.21
N ASN A 237 -17.27 24.89 -19.94
CA ASN A 237 -18.14 23.74 -20.09
C ASN A 237 -18.88 23.53 -18.77
N THR A 238 -20.07 24.11 -18.66
CA THR A 238 -21.06 23.72 -17.66
C THR A 238 -21.47 22.29 -17.97
N THR A 239 -20.70 21.32 -17.49
CA THR A 239 -21.11 19.92 -17.51
C THR A 239 -22.18 19.84 -16.44
N ILE A 240 -23.44 19.68 -16.83
CA ILE A 240 -24.54 19.44 -15.90
C ILE A 240 -24.17 18.17 -15.16
N GLU A 241 -23.66 18.31 -13.92
CA GLU A 241 -23.47 17.18 -13.04
C GLU A 241 -24.86 16.58 -12.83
N ASP A 242 -25.01 15.33 -13.25
CA ASP A 242 -26.20 14.52 -13.03
C ASP A 242 -26.57 14.63 -11.53
N GLU A 243 -27.77 15.12 -11.18
CA GLU A 243 -28.17 15.41 -9.79
C GLU A 243 -27.99 14.17 -8.89
N ASP A 244 -28.11 12.97 -9.46
CA ASP A 244 -27.82 11.69 -8.81
C ASP A 244 -26.34 11.53 -8.42
N THR A 245 -25.41 12.04 -9.24
CA THR A 245 -23.97 12.02 -8.93
C THR A 245 -23.60 13.04 -7.86
N LYS A 246 -24.28 14.19 -7.82
CA LYS A 246 -24.10 15.19 -6.77
C LYS A 246 -24.65 14.69 -5.44
N ALA A 247 -25.84 14.10 -5.43
CA ALA A 247 -26.43 13.48 -4.24
C ALA A 247 -25.56 12.34 -3.70
N ARG A 248 -25.01 11.48 -4.58
CA ARG A 248 -24.13 10.37 -4.18
C ARG A 248 -22.77 10.84 -3.67
N LYS A 249 -22.18 11.88 -4.25
CA LYS A 249 -20.96 12.52 -3.70
C LYS A 249 -21.23 13.07 -2.31
N GLN A 250 -22.37 13.73 -2.11
CA GLN A 250 -22.77 14.27 -0.80
C GLN A 250 -22.97 13.17 0.24
N GLU A 251 -23.55 12.03 -0.15
CA GLU A 251 -23.73 10.87 0.71
C GLU A 251 -22.40 10.22 1.09
N ILE A 252 -21.47 10.08 0.15
CA ILE A 252 -20.11 9.59 0.42
C ILE A 252 -19.37 10.52 1.38
N ILE A 253 -19.47 11.84 1.17
CA ILE A 253 -18.87 12.84 2.07
C ILE A 253 -19.45 12.68 3.48
N LYS A 254 -20.78 12.60 3.60
CA LYS A 254 -21.47 12.46 4.89
C LYS A 254 -21.09 11.18 5.63
N ILE A 255 -21.02 10.04 4.93
CA ILE A 255 -20.56 8.76 5.51
C ILE A 255 -19.10 8.87 5.94
N THR A 256 -18.27 9.54 5.15
CA THR A 256 -16.84 9.72 5.47
C THR A 256 -16.66 10.61 6.70
N GLU A 257 -17.43 11.68 6.84
CA GLU A 257 -17.43 12.58 8.00
C GLU A 257 -17.89 11.85 9.27
N GLN A 258 -19.00 11.12 9.21
CA GLN A 258 -19.49 10.30 10.32
C GLN A 258 -18.47 9.23 10.74
N LEU A 259 -17.75 8.67 9.78
CA LEU A 259 -16.71 7.67 10.05
C LEU A 259 -15.47 8.28 10.70
N ILE A 260 -15.06 9.49 10.27
CA ILE A 260 -13.97 10.24 10.91
C ILE A 260 -14.35 10.57 12.36
N GLU A 261 -15.59 11.00 12.59
CA GLU A 261 -16.12 11.34 13.91
C GLU A 261 -16.18 10.11 14.83
N ALA A 262 -16.69 8.97 14.35
CA ALA A 262 -16.72 7.72 15.11
C ALA A 262 -15.32 7.23 15.49
N VAL A 263 -14.35 7.32 14.59
CA VAL A 263 -12.94 6.95 14.86
C VAL A 263 -12.29 7.88 15.88
N ASN A 264 -12.56 9.19 15.80
CA ASN A 264 -12.02 10.17 16.75
C ASN A 264 -12.63 10.01 18.15
N ASN A 265 -13.91 9.63 18.23
CA ASN A 265 -14.64 9.48 19.48
C ASN A 265 -14.49 8.09 20.12
N GLY A 266 -13.88 7.13 19.42
CA GLY A 266 -13.73 5.76 19.91
C GLY A 266 -15.06 4.99 20.01
N ASP A 267 -16.09 5.44 19.29
CA ASP A 267 -17.39 4.78 19.22
C ASP A 267 -17.37 3.75 18.08
N PHE A 268 -17.10 2.50 18.44
CA PHE A 268 -16.95 1.39 17.50
C PHE A 268 -18.23 0.57 17.34
N GLU A 269 -19.28 0.84 18.12
CA GLU A 269 -20.61 0.21 17.97
C GLU A 269 -21.35 0.79 16.75
N ALA A 270 -21.14 2.07 16.46
CA ALA A 270 -21.68 2.74 15.27
C ALA A 270 -21.15 2.18 13.92
N TYR A 271 -20.20 1.24 13.96
CA TYR A 271 -19.60 0.58 12.80
C TYR A 271 -20.22 -0.78 12.44
N ALA A 272 -21.01 -1.39 13.34
CA ALA A 272 -21.53 -2.76 13.19
C ALA A 272 -22.64 -2.90 12.14
#